data_AF-A0AA91U7Q0-F1
#
_entry.id   AF-A0AA91U7Q0-F1
#
_cell.length_a   1.000
_cell.length_b   1.000
_cell.length_c   1.000
_cell.angle_alpha   90.00
_cell.angle_beta   90.00
_cell.angle_gamma   90.00
#
_symmetry.space_group_name_H-M   'P 1'
#
loop_
_entity.id
_entity.type
_entity.pdbx_description
1 polymer ?
#
loop_
_entity_poly.entity_id
_entity_poly.type
_entity_poly.pdbx_seq_one_letter_code
_entity_poly.pdbx_strand_id
1 'polypeptide(L)'
;MDTLKHLSPFFAVSAQLQPADMGALATAGFRSVINNRPDNEGEGQPSSAEIQAAAQANGLEYYYLPVLSGQISEDNVSAFTDLLGQARGPVLAFCRTGTRSTSLWALSEAHHLDPVVLLNTAQANGYDISSLASRLEQRWQKDPLAMPQSRPSPTQRYDVLVVGGGAAGCAVTASLLKREPHLRVAVIEPREQHYYQPGWTLVGAGVFDRARTERPMVRCIPHGAHWIRAAVAGFEPEQQSVVLEDGGRVGYRSLVVCPGLSLHWDAVDGLSETLGKNGVTSNYQFELAPYTWQLVQGLRKGRALFTQPPMPIKCAGAPQKAMYLSCDWWQKQGVLPDIDVEFCTAGAVLFGVPAFVPPLMKYIERYNVQLGFSTTLTAVDGAAHKAWFNQVDAAGNTQVIEKSFDFLHVVPHQRAPDFIRQSPLANADGWVDADHETLRHPHYGNIFSLGDVCAAPNAKTAAAVRKQAPVVAENVLAVLAGKGPRALYDGYGSCPLTVERGKVVLAEFGYGGKLLPTFPLDPTVPRRLAWDLKVKMMPTIYFDMMLRGREWLAKPVRLPHEPVAVEAPAACDFGKEQAK
;
A
#
# COMPACT_ATOMS: atom_id res chain seq x y z
N MET A 1 11.66 20.49 18.93
CA MET A 1 10.92 20.05 17.73
C MET A 1 9.46 19.65 18.05
N ASP A 2 9.07 19.43 19.31
CA ASP A 2 7.70 19.07 19.74
C ASP A 2 6.62 20.16 19.54
N THR A 3 6.87 21.19 18.73
CA THR A 3 6.03 22.38 18.58
C THR A 3 5.52 22.60 17.15
N LEU A 4 5.79 21.69 16.22
CA LEU A 4 5.19 21.72 14.88
C LEU A 4 3.77 21.15 14.91
N LYS A 5 2.82 21.87 14.33
CA LYS A 5 1.41 21.47 14.26
C LYS A 5 1.04 21.24 12.80
N HIS A 6 0.72 20.00 12.44
CA HIS A 6 0.39 19.63 11.07
C HIS A 6 -1.10 19.86 10.82
N LEU A 7 -1.41 20.83 9.97
CA LEU A 7 -2.79 21.12 9.54
C LEU A 7 -3.17 20.26 8.33
N SER A 8 -2.18 19.80 7.57
CA SER A 8 -2.30 18.74 6.55
C SER A 8 -0.98 17.94 6.49
N PRO A 9 -0.91 16.82 5.73
CA PRO A 9 0.34 16.06 5.59
C PRO A 9 1.50 16.86 4.99
N PHE A 10 1.23 17.95 4.26
CA PHE A 10 2.23 18.77 3.56
C PHE A 10 2.30 20.23 4.01
N PHE A 11 1.45 20.63 4.96
CA PHE A 11 1.46 21.97 5.54
C PHE A 11 1.45 21.89 7.06
N ALA A 12 2.50 22.44 7.66
CA ALA A 12 2.61 22.59 9.10
C ALA A 12 2.68 24.06 9.48
N VAL A 13 2.32 24.34 10.72
CA VAL A 13 2.50 25.65 11.34
C VAL A 13 3.33 25.56 12.61
N SER A 14 3.99 26.66 12.96
CA SER A 14 4.66 26.79 14.25
C SER A 14 4.56 28.21 14.83
N ALA A 15 4.90 28.32 16.11
CA ALA A 15 5.23 29.59 16.74
C ALA A 15 6.56 30.14 16.20
N GLN A 16 7.06 31.22 16.80
CA GLN A 16 8.27 31.89 16.34
C GLN A 16 9.45 30.92 16.17
N LEU A 17 9.99 30.85 14.95
CA LEU A 17 11.22 30.12 14.64
C LEU A 17 12.45 30.97 14.87
N GLN A 18 13.56 30.31 15.18
CA GLN A 18 14.90 30.88 15.28
C GLN A 18 15.73 30.48 14.04
N PRO A 19 16.76 31.25 13.65
CA PRO A 19 17.68 30.85 12.57
C PRO A 19 18.28 29.46 12.77
N ALA A 20 18.52 29.04 14.02
CA ALA A 20 19.06 27.72 14.36
C ALA A 20 18.11 26.56 14.04
N ASP A 21 16.80 26.81 13.88
CA ASP A 21 15.81 25.76 13.60
C ASP A 21 15.85 25.28 12.15
N MET A 22 16.45 26.04 11.22
CA MET A 22 16.36 25.76 9.78
C MET A 22 16.97 24.42 9.37
N GLY A 23 18.12 24.04 9.92
CA GLY A 23 18.73 22.73 9.63
C GLY A 23 17.88 21.57 10.16
N ALA A 24 17.27 21.77 11.31
CA ALA A 24 16.32 20.87 11.94
C ALA A 24 15.07 20.67 11.03
N LEU A 25 14.53 21.74 10.47
CA LEU A 25 13.40 21.71 9.54
C LEU A 25 13.74 21.03 8.20
N ALA A 26 14.92 21.31 7.65
CA ALA A 26 15.39 20.65 6.43
C ALA A 26 15.55 19.13 6.64
N THR A 27 16.07 18.72 7.80
CA THR A 27 16.20 17.30 8.19
C THR A 27 14.83 16.64 8.39
N ALA A 28 13.85 17.38 8.92
CA ALA A 28 12.47 16.93 9.05
C ALA A 28 11.72 16.85 7.70
N GLY A 29 12.36 17.22 6.59
CA GLY A 29 11.83 17.02 5.24
C GLY A 29 11.11 18.23 4.65
N PHE A 30 11.01 19.35 5.37
CA PHE A 30 10.47 20.59 4.80
C PHE A 30 11.33 21.08 3.63
N ARG A 31 10.69 21.76 2.69
CA ARG A 31 11.33 22.34 1.49
C ARG A 31 11.15 23.85 1.43
N SER A 32 10.06 24.37 1.99
CA SER A 32 9.80 25.81 2.06
C SER A 32 9.41 26.26 3.46
N VAL A 33 9.81 27.48 3.81
CA VAL A 33 9.42 28.18 5.04
C VAL A 33 8.74 29.50 4.68
N ILE A 34 7.53 29.73 5.21
CA ILE A 34 6.79 30.98 5.04
C ILE A 34 6.77 31.75 6.36
N ASN A 35 7.31 32.96 6.36
CA ASN A 35 7.24 33.87 7.49
C ASN A 35 6.05 34.83 7.32
N ASN A 36 5.02 34.66 8.15
CA ASN A 36 3.86 35.56 8.19
C ASN A 36 3.99 36.63 9.29
N ARG A 37 5.14 36.76 9.94
CA ARG A 37 5.44 37.75 10.98
C ARG A 37 6.16 38.97 10.40
N PRO A 38 5.56 40.18 10.42
CA PRO A 38 6.29 41.41 10.16
C PRO A 38 7.53 41.54 11.04
N ASP A 39 8.62 42.04 10.48
CA ASP A 39 9.81 42.41 11.25
C ASP A 39 9.48 43.48 12.30
N ASN A 40 10.21 43.42 13.43
CA ASN A 40 10.06 44.35 14.56
C ASN A 40 8.68 44.30 15.25
N GLU A 41 7.97 43.16 15.21
CA GLU A 41 6.69 42.96 15.91
C GLU A 41 6.89 42.70 17.43
N GLY A 42 8.08 42.31 17.89
CA GLY A 42 8.34 42.15 19.33
C GLY A 42 9.82 42.04 19.71
N GLU A 43 10.11 42.19 21.00
CA GLU A 43 11.47 42.09 21.54
C GLU A 43 12.08 40.70 21.30
N GLY A 44 13.35 40.66 20.91
CA GLY A 44 14.08 39.42 20.64
C GLY A 44 13.61 38.66 19.38
N GLN A 45 12.81 39.28 18.52
CA GLN A 45 12.44 38.71 17.22
C GLN A 45 13.64 38.72 16.26
N PRO A 46 14.03 37.57 15.70
CA PRO A 46 14.96 37.52 14.57
C PRO A 46 14.35 38.21 13.36
N SER A 47 15.15 38.98 12.63
CA SER A 47 14.72 39.58 11.37
C SER A 47 14.43 38.51 10.31
N SER A 48 13.51 38.82 9.41
CA SER A 48 13.19 37.98 8.26
C SER A 48 14.44 37.68 7.42
N ALA A 49 15.35 38.64 7.30
CA ALA A 49 16.62 38.48 6.59
C ALA A 49 17.55 37.44 7.26
N GLU A 50 17.63 37.42 8.60
CA GLU A 50 18.42 36.43 9.33
C GLU A 50 17.86 35.02 9.17
N ILE A 51 16.53 34.87 9.23
CA ILE A 51 15.87 33.57 9.01
C ILE A 51 16.03 33.13 7.56
N GLN A 52 15.90 34.04 6.59
CA GLN A 52 16.10 33.75 5.17
C GLN A 52 17.51 33.22 4.89
N ALA A 53 18.54 33.89 5.42
CA ALA A 53 19.92 33.47 5.25
C ALA A 53 20.16 32.06 5.82
N ALA A 54 19.61 31.77 7.00
CA ALA A 54 19.70 30.44 7.61
C ALA A 54 18.91 29.38 6.83
N ALA A 55 17.73 29.70 6.31
CA ALA A 55 16.92 28.79 5.50
C ALA A 55 17.67 28.40 4.21
N GLN A 56 18.21 29.39 3.50
CA GLN A 56 18.97 29.18 2.27
C GLN A 56 20.25 28.37 2.53
N ALA A 57 20.97 28.64 3.63
CA ALA A 57 22.15 27.87 4.03
C ALA A 57 21.84 26.38 4.28
N ASN A 58 20.58 26.05 4.59
CA ASN A 58 20.10 24.67 4.80
C ASN A 58 19.29 24.12 3.62
N GLY A 59 19.29 24.80 2.46
CA GLY A 59 18.61 24.33 1.24
C GLY A 59 17.08 24.46 1.28
N LEU A 60 16.54 25.31 2.15
CA LEU A 60 15.11 25.64 2.21
C LEU A 60 14.80 26.88 1.37
N GLU A 61 13.69 26.84 0.63
CA GLU A 61 13.09 28.05 0.05
C GLU A 61 12.47 28.88 1.17
N TYR A 62 12.64 30.21 1.12
CA TYR A 62 12.12 31.11 2.15
C TYR A 62 11.26 32.19 1.51
N TYR A 63 10.08 32.36 2.06
CA TYR A 63 9.11 33.34 1.59
C TYR A 63 8.69 34.25 2.75
N TYR A 64 8.83 35.55 2.54
CA TYR A 64 8.40 36.56 3.48
C TYR A 64 7.06 37.15 3.01
N LEU A 65 5.98 36.79 3.70
CA LEU A 65 4.63 37.26 3.42
C LEU A 65 4.00 37.78 4.72
N PRO A 66 4.47 38.93 5.24
CA PRO A 66 4.08 39.44 6.54
C PRO A 66 2.62 39.89 6.52
N VAL A 67 1.87 39.49 7.54
CA VAL A 67 0.46 39.90 7.71
C VAL A 67 0.28 40.48 9.10
N LEU A 68 -0.46 41.59 9.21
CA LEU A 68 -0.77 42.20 10.50
C LEU A 68 -1.78 41.34 11.27
N SER A 69 -1.52 41.13 12.56
CA SER A 69 -2.37 40.31 13.41
C SER A 69 -3.81 40.85 13.46
N GLY A 70 -4.81 39.98 13.25
CA GLY A 70 -6.22 40.37 13.24
C GLY A 70 -6.66 41.17 12.01
N GLN A 71 -5.75 41.49 11.08
CA GLN A 71 -6.01 42.25 9.86
C GLN A 71 -5.64 41.42 8.62
N ILE A 72 -6.22 40.22 8.50
CA ILE A 72 -6.05 39.38 7.32
C ILE A 72 -7.02 39.88 6.23
N SER A 73 -6.53 40.71 5.31
CA SER A 73 -7.27 41.17 4.14
C SER A 73 -7.43 40.06 3.10
N GLU A 74 -8.30 40.29 2.11
CA GLU A 74 -8.47 39.37 0.98
C GLU A 74 -7.21 39.28 0.11
N ASP A 75 -6.48 40.38 -0.05
CA ASP A 75 -5.19 40.39 -0.76
C ASP A 75 -4.15 39.51 -0.06
N ASN A 76 -4.13 39.52 1.29
CA ASN A 76 -3.26 38.65 2.07
C ASN A 76 -3.60 37.18 1.85
N VAL A 77 -4.89 36.83 1.78
CA VAL A 77 -5.33 35.46 1.49
C VAL A 77 -4.95 35.07 0.06
N SER A 78 -5.21 35.93 -0.94
CA SER A 78 -4.85 35.65 -2.34
C SER A 78 -3.35 35.45 -2.51
N ALA A 79 -2.54 36.35 -1.95
CA ALA A 79 -1.09 36.25 -2.01
C ALA A 79 -0.56 34.98 -1.32
N PHE A 80 -1.22 34.55 -0.23
CA PHE A 80 -0.88 33.31 0.46
C PHE A 80 -1.29 32.07 -0.36
N THR A 81 -2.47 32.07 -0.98
CA THR A 81 -2.92 31.01 -1.90
C THR A 81 -1.98 30.87 -3.09
N ASP A 82 -1.63 31.99 -3.75
CA ASP A 82 -0.72 32.00 -4.90
C ASP A 82 0.68 31.50 -4.52
N LEU A 83 1.15 31.88 -3.32
CA LEU A 83 2.42 31.43 -2.78
C LEU A 83 2.41 29.92 -2.50
N LEU A 84 1.34 29.38 -1.90
CA LEU A 84 1.22 27.93 -1.67
C LEU A 84 1.23 27.13 -2.98
N GLY A 85 0.65 27.68 -4.06
CA GLY A 85 0.69 27.06 -5.39
C GLY A 85 2.07 27.07 -6.05
N GLN A 86 3.01 27.88 -5.56
CA GLN A 86 4.37 28.02 -6.13
C GLN A 86 5.46 27.41 -5.23
N ALA A 87 5.25 27.36 -3.92
CA ALA A 87 6.22 26.89 -2.95
C ALA A 87 6.46 25.38 -3.06
N ARG A 88 7.71 24.93 -2.93
CA ARG A 88 8.02 23.49 -2.89
C ARG A 88 7.61 22.91 -1.54
N GLY A 89 6.74 21.90 -1.56
CA GLY A 89 6.30 21.19 -0.36
C GLY A 89 7.28 20.09 0.10
N PRO A 90 7.19 19.61 1.36
CA PRO A 90 6.34 20.09 2.46
C PRO A 90 6.67 21.51 2.93
N VAL A 91 5.65 22.30 3.28
CA VAL A 91 5.74 23.72 3.66
C VAL A 91 5.52 23.89 5.16
N LEU A 92 6.37 24.70 5.80
CA LEU A 92 6.15 25.18 7.16
C LEU A 92 5.87 26.69 7.14
N ALA A 93 4.74 27.12 7.70
CA ALA A 93 4.48 28.54 7.94
C ALA A 93 4.59 28.89 9.42
N PHE A 94 5.08 30.09 9.74
CA PHE A 94 5.14 30.53 11.13
C PHE A 94 4.78 32.00 11.29
N CYS A 95 4.34 32.35 12.50
CA CYS A 95 4.23 33.72 12.96
C CYS A 95 4.65 33.79 14.43
N ARG A 96 4.12 34.74 15.22
CA ARG A 96 4.42 34.82 16.66
C ARG A 96 3.94 33.57 17.42
N THR A 97 2.67 33.19 17.26
CA THR A 97 2.03 32.06 17.97
C THR A 97 1.65 30.89 17.06
N GLY A 98 1.71 31.07 15.74
CA GLY A 98 1.17 30.13 14.73
C GLY A 98 -0.24 30.48 14.24
N THR A 99 -1.05 31.18 15.05
CA THR A 99 -2.47 31.47 14.75
C THR A 99 -2.68 32.17 13.42
N ARG A 100 -1.82 33.13 13.05
CA ARG A 100 -1.93 33.87 11.78
C ARG A 100 -1.72 32.98 10.56
N SER A 101 -0.73 32.10 10.63
CA SER A 101 -0.44 31.13 9.58
C SER A 101 -1.58 30.11 9.46
N THR A 102 -2.14 29.67 10.59
CA THR A 102 -3.35 28.83 10.62
C THR A 102 -4.57 29.53 10.03
N SER A 103 -4.78 30.81 10.35
CA SER A 103 -5.87 31.61 9.81
C SER A 103 -5.74 31.85 8.30
N LEU A 104 -4.52 32.13 7.82
CA LEU A 104 -4.24 32.29 6.39
C LEU A 104 -4.47 30.98 5.64
N TRP A 105 -4.00 29.86 6.18
CA TRP A 105 -4.28 28.53 5.64
C TRP A 105 -5.78 28.24 5.60
N ALA A 106 -6.51 28.41 6.71
CA ALA A 106 -7.94 28.12 6.73
C ALA A 106 -8.71 28.98 5.71
N LEU A 107 -8.37 30.27 5.60
CA LEU A 107 -8.97 31.16 4.60
C LEU A 107 -8.54 30.81 3.16
N SER A 108 -7.30 30.36 2.94
CA SER A 108 -6.84 29.92 1.62
C SER A 108 -7.55 28.66 1.16
N GLU A 109 -7.85 27.72 2.06
CA GLU A 109 -8.48 26.44 1.72
C GLU A 109 -10.02 26.48 1.70
N ALA A 110 -10.66 27.48 2.32
CA ALA A 110 -12.13 27.57 2.46
C ALA A 110 -12.93 27.67 1.14
N HIS A 111 -12.26 27.75 0.00
CA HIS A 111 -12.89 27.66 -1.31
C HIS A 111 -13.16 26.19 -1.74
N HIS A 112 -12.56 25.20 -1.08
CA HIS A 112 -12.71 23.78 -1.41
C HIS A 112 -12.69 22.82 -0.20
N LEU A 113 -12.41 23.30 1.03
CA LEU A 113 -12.61 22.56 2.28
C LEU A 113 -13.76 23.14 3.10
N ASP A 114 -14.58 22.24 3.67
CA ASP A 114 -15.73 22.60 4.49
C ASP A 114 -15.31 23.45 5.71
N PRO A 115 -15.99 24.58 5.99
CA PRO A 115 -15.67 25.44 7.13
C PRO A 115 -15.62 24.73 8.48
N VAL A 116 -16.50 23.74 8.72
CA VAL A 116 -16.51 22.93 9.94
C VAL A 116 -15.24 22.09 10.04
N VAL A 117 -14.79 21.51 8.92
CA VAL A 117 -13.54 20.74 8.86
C VAL A 117 -12.34 21.64 9.16
N LEU A 118 -12.29 22.84 8.57
CA LEU A 118 -11.20 23.79 8.80
C LEU A 118 -11.12 24.26 10.25
N LEU A 119 -12.26 24.59 10.86
CA LEU A 119 -12.37 24.97 12.26
C LEU A 119 -11.92 23.82 13.19
N ASN A 120 -12.39 22.60 12.93
CA ASN A 120 -12.03 21.42 13.71
C ASN A 120 -10.54 21.07 13.59
N THR A 121 -9.97 21.15 12.38
CA THR A 121 -8.54 20.88 12.15
C THR A 121 -7.65 21.89 12.87
N ALA A 122 -8.01 23.16 12.85
CA ALA A 122 -7.30 24.20 13.58
C ALA A 122 -7.40 23.98 15.11
N GLN A 123 -8.61 23.70 15.61
CA GLN A 123 -8.85 23.45 17.03
C GLN A 123 -8.10 22.22 17.53
N ALA A 124 -8.11 21.11 16.79
CA ALA A 124 -7.37 19.90 17.10
C ALA A 124 -5.85 20.13 17.19
N ASN A 125 -5.36 21.15 16.48
CA ASN A 125 -3.96 21.58 16.50
C ASN A 125 -3.65 22.70 17.51
N GLY A 126 -4.64 23.09 18.33
CA GLY A 126 -4.47 24.08 19.40
C GLY A 126 -4.65 25.54 18.96
N TYR A 127 -5.27 25.79 17.80
CA TYR A 127 -5.54 27.12 17.28
C TYR A 127 -7.03 27.43 17.25
N ASP A 128 -7.45 28.44 18.00
CA ASP A 128 -8.81 28.97 17.92
C ASP A 128 -8.89 30.01 16.80
N ILE A 129 -9.62 29.65 15.73
CA ILE A 129 -9.95 30.51 14.60
C ILE A 129 -11.47 30.65 14.42
N SER A 130 -12.26 30.39 15.47
CA SER A 130 -13.73 30.47 15.45
C SER A 130 -14.26 31.84 15.00
N SER A 131 -13.53 32.92 15.28
CA SER A 131 -13.82 34.28 14.80
C SER A 131 -13.86 34.41 13.26
N LEU A 132 -13.29 33.45 12.53
CA LEU A 132 -13.31 33.40 11.07
C LEU A 132 -14.49 32.61 10.49
N ALA A 133 -15.33 31.96 11.31
CA ALA A 133 -16.41 31.07 10.85
C ALA A 133 -17.25 31.70 9.73
N SER A 134 -17.77 32.91 9.93
CA SER A 134 -18.57 33.61 8.91
C SER A 134 -17.79 33.95 7.65
N ARG A 135 -16.47 34.21 7.76
CA ARG A 135 -15.61 34.46 6.58
C ARG A 135 -15.33 33.15 5.83
N LEU A 136 -15.11 32.05 6.54
CA LEU A 136 -14.93 30.72 5.95
C LEU A 136 -16.23 30.30 5.22
N GLU A 137 -17.39 30.49 5.85
CA GLU A 137 -18.70 30.25 5.24
C GLU A 137 -18.94 31.14 4.02
N GLN A 138 -18.60 32.42 4.06
CA GLN A 138 -18.70 33.29 2.89
C GLN A 138 -17.78 32.85 1.74
N ARG A 139 -16.58 32.33 2.05
CA ARG A 139 -15.66 31.80 1.03
C ARG A 139 -16.09 30.44 0.49
N TRP A 140 -16.76 29.64 1.30
CA TRP A 140 -17.35 28.36 0.93
C TRP A 140 -18.64 28.54 0.08
N GLN A 141 -19.47 29.52 0.44
CA GLN A 141 -20.77 29.80 -0.19
C GLN A 141 -20.69 30.74 -1.39
N LYS A 142 -19.64 31.56 -1.51
CA LYS A 142 -19.38 32.28 -2.76
C LYS A 142 -19.14 31.23 -3.84
N ASP A 143 -20.19 31.01 -4.65
CA ASP A 143 -20.16 30.35 -5.95
C ASP A 143 -18.79 30.63 -6.58
N PRO A 144 -17.97 29.60 -6.86
CA PRO A 144 -16.56 29.78 -7.20
C PRO A 144 -16.52 30.87 -8.26
N LEU A 145 -15.84 31.98 -7.94
CA LEU A 145 -15.61 33.05 -8.90
C LEU A 145 -15.36 32.37 -10.24
N ALA A 146 -16.16 32.74 -11.24
CA ALA A 146 -15.92 32.42 -12.63
C ALA A 146 -14.62 33.11 -13.10
N MET A 147 -13.51 32.83 -12.42
CA MET A 147 -12.26 32.52 -13.08
C MET A 147 -12.60 31.43 -14.09
N PRO A 148 -12.04 31.48 -15.31
CA PRO A 148 -12.34 30.48 -16.32
C PRO A 148 -12.26 29.15 -15.61
N GLN A 149 -13.33 28.35 -15.69
CA GLN A 149 -13.23 26.95 -15.30
C GLN A 149 -11.93 26.51 -15.92
N SER A 150 -10.88 26.37 -15.11
CA SER A 150 -9.84 25.48 -15.49
C SER A 150 -10.55 24.14 -15.35
N ARG A 151 -11.32 23.78 -16.41
CA ARG A 151 -11.01 22.56 -17.14
C ARG A 151 -9.52 22.39 -16.89
N PRO A 152 -9.10 21.32 -16.17
CA PRO A 152 -7.72 21.16 -15.75
C PRO A 152 -6.90 21.69 -16.89
N SER A 153 -6.04 22.72 -16.65
CA SER A 153 -5.32 23.40 -17.74
C SER A 153 -4.99 22.31 -18.76
N PRO A 154 -5.28 22.44 -20.08
CA PRO A 154 -5.44 21.32 -21.03
C PRO A 154 -4.36 20.22 -21.06
N THR A 155 -3.35 20.33 -20.22
CA THR A 155 -2.20 19.47 -19.97
C THR A 155 -2.36 18.32 -18.97
N GLN A 156 -3.41 18.09 -18.16
CA GLN A 156 -3.44 16.86 -17.29
C GLN A 156 -4.76 16.06 -17.20
N ARG A 157 -5.51 15.93 -18.31
CA ARG A 157 -6.55 14.88 -18.43
C ARG A 157 -6.06 13.69 -19.25
N TYR A 158 -6.33 12.47 -18.78
CA TYR A 158 -5.93 11.21 -19.43
C TYR A 158 -7.15 10.39 -19.87
N ASP A 159 -6.99 9.58 -20.92
CA ASP A 159 -8.01 8.58 -21.28
C ASP A 159 -8.13 7.54 -20.17
N VAL A 160 -6.98 7.08 -19.67
CA VAL A 160 -6.90 6.19 -18.52
C VAL A 160 -5.88 6.72 -17.52
N LEU A 161 -6.33 6.90 -16.28
CA LEU A 161 -5.45 7.18 -15.15
C LEU A 161 -5.31 5.92 -14.30
N VAL A 162 -4.08 5.56 -13.93
CA VAL A 162 -3.77 4.37 -13.13
C VAL A 162 -3.12 4.81 -11.83
N VAL A 163 -3.67 4.41 -10.69
CA VAL A 163 -3.13 4.69 -9.36
C VAL A 163 -2.35 3.48 -8.86
N GLY A 164 -1.05 3.65 -8.66
CA GLY A 164 -0.09 2.62 -8.26
C GLY A 164 0.73 2.09 -9.45
N GLY A 165 2.06 2.12 -9.32
CA GLY A 165 3.04 1.62 -10.29
C GLY A 165 3.58 0.23 -9.96
N GLY A 166 2.88 -0.50 -9.08
CA GLY A 166 3.21 -1.88 -8.71
C GLY A 166 2.93 -2.90 -9.82
N ALA A 167 2.88 -4.18 -9.45
CA ALA A 167 2.63 -5.30 -10.37
C ALA A 167 1.37 -5.08 -11.22
N ALA A 168 0.30 -4.63 -10.58
CA ALA A 168 -1.01 -4.39 -11.18
C ALA A 168 -0.99 -3.23 -12.17
N GLY A 169 -0.54 -2.05 -11.72
CA GLY A 169 -0.51 -0.85 -12.55
C GLY A 169 0.34 -1.03 -13.80
N CYS A 170 1.57 -1.54 -13.66
CA CYS A 170 2.42 -1.79 -14.81
C CYS A 170 1.80 -2.81 -15.78
N ALA A 171 1.20 -3.90 -15.28
CA ALA A 171 0.61 -4.94 -16.13
C ALA A 171 -0.64 -4.46 -16.88
N VAL A 172 -1.56 -3.74 -16.20
CA VAL A 172 -2.79 -3.22 -16.84
C VAL A 172 -2.46 -2.12 -17.85
N THR A 173 -1.54 -1.21 -17.53
CA THR A 173 -1.07 -0.18 -18.46
C THR A 173 -0.44 -0.80 -19.71
N ALA A 174 0.39 -1.84 -19.57
CA ALA A 174 0.99 -2.52 -20.72
C ALA A 174 -0.07 -3.24 -21.56
N SER A 175 -1.05 -3.86 -20.91
CA SER A 175 -2.18 -4.54 -21.54
C SER A 175 -3.08 -3.57 -22.33
N LEU A 176 -3.33 -2.37 -21.79
CA LEU A 176 -4.06 -1.28 -22.44
C LEU A 176 -3.32 -0.77 -23.69
N LEU A 177 -2.05 -0.36 -23.53
CA LEU A 177 -1.25 0.21 -24.63
C LEU A 177 -0.95 -0.80 -25.74
N LYS A 178 -0.94 -2.10 -25.43
CA LYS A 178 -0.82 -3.15 -26.46
C LYS A 178 -2.07 -3.25 -27.35
N ARG A 179 -3.25 -2.97 -26.80
CA ARG A 179 -4.54 -3.04 -27.51
C ARG A 179 -4.85 -1.74 -28.24
N GLU A 180 -4.63 -0.62 -27.56
CA GLU A 180 -4.85 0.73 -28.09
C GLU A 180 -3.61 1.59 -27.85
N PRO A 181 -2.64 1.58 -28.78
CA PRO A 181 -1.34 2.26 -28.62
C PRO A 181 -1.44 3.79 -28.52
N HIS A 182 -2.56 4.37 -28.96
CA HIS A 182 -2.79 5.81 -28.98
C HIS A 182 -3.47 6.34 -27.71
N LEU A 183 -3.80 5.48 -26.74
CA LEU A 183 -4.37 5.93 -25.47
C LEU A 183 -3.42 6.86 -24.74
N ARG A 184 -3.94 7.99 -24.28
CA ARG A 184 -3.24 8.85 -23.34
C ARG A 184 -3.36 8.26 -21.93
N VAL A 185 -2.37 7.48 -21.50
CA VAL A 185 -2.35 6.82 -20.19
C VAL A 185 -1.36 7.49 -19.24
N ALA A 186 -1.75 7.68 -17.98
CA ALA A 186 -0.83 8.04 -16.90
C ALA A 186 -0.84 7.02 -15.77
N VAL A 187 0.30 6.87 -15.11
CA VAL A 187 0.48 6.07 -13.88
C VAL A 187 0.97 7.00 -12.78
N ILE A 188 0.23 7.10 -11.68
CA ILE A 188 0.62 7.85 -10.48
C ILE A 188 1.32 6.87 -9.53
N GLU A 189 2.60 7.12 -9.25
CA GLU A 189 3.43 6.29 -8.36
C GLU A 189 4.56 7.12 -7.75
N PRO A 190 4.65 7.25 -6.42
CA PRO A 190 5.69 8.05 -5.78
C PRO A 190 7.05 7.34 -5.70
N ARG A 191 7.11 5.99 -5.74
CA ARG A 191 8.36 5.26 -5.52
C ARG A 191 9.22 5.20 -6.78
N GLU A 192 10.51 5.43 -6.59
CA GLU A 192 11.53 5.29 -7.64
C GLU A 192 11.95 3.83 -7.91
N GLN A 193 11.58 2.89 -7.02
CA GLN A 193 11.94 1.47 -7.13
C GLN A 193 10.70 0.58 -7.21
N HIS A 194 10.80 -0.45 -8.05
CA HIS A 194 9.77 -1.48 -8.26
C HIS A 194 10.28 -2.84 -7.82
N TYR A 195 9.47 -3.59 -7.06
CA TYR A 195 9.89 -4.86 -6.47
C TYR A 195 9.09 -6.07 -6.97
N TYR A 196 9.81 -7.14 -7.32
CA TYR A 196 9.28 -8.49 -7.47
C TYR A 196 9.22 -9.18 -6.09
N GLN A 197 8.21 -8.79 -5.31
CA GLN A 197 8.02 -9.25 -3.92
C GLN A 197 7.92 -10.78 -3.75
N PRO A 198 7.36 -11.58 -4.68
CA PRO A 198 7.38 -13.05 -4.55
C PRO A 198 8.79 -13.65 -4.45
N GLY A 199 9.82 -12.91 -4.88
CA GLY A 199 11.21 -13.30 -4.73
C GLY A 199 11.74 -13.20 -3.29
N TRP A 200 11.12 -12.43 -2.40
CA TRP A 200 11.63 -12.20 -1.04
C TRP A 200 11.63 -13.46 -0.17
N THR A 201 10.68 -14.38 -0.39
CA THR A 201 10.73 -15.73 0.22
C THR A 201 11.98 -16.50 -0.19
N LEU A 202 12.50 -16.30 -1.40
CA LEU A 202 13.73 -16.95 -1.89
C LEU A 202 14.99 -16.23 -1.40
N VAL A 203 14.92 -14.91 -1.18
CA VAL A 203 15.99 -14.14 -0.53
C VAL A 203 16.15 -14.60 0.93
N GLY A 204 15.05 -14.72 1.68
CA GLY A 204 15.03 -15.24 3.05
C GLY A 204 15.44 -16.69 3.21
N ALA A 205 15.68 -17.40 2.11
CA ALA A 205 16.18 -18.78 2.08
C ALA A 205 17.57 -18.90 1.42
N GLY A 206 18.25 -17.77 1.14
CA GLY A 206 19.58 -17.76 0.52
C GLY A 206 19.62 -18.27 -0.92
N VAL A 207 18.49 -18.27 -1.63
CA VAL A 207 18.38 -18.73 -3.03
C VAL A 207 18.55 -17.57 -4.00
N PHE A 208 18.04 -16.39 -3.64
CA PHE A 208 18.16 -15.16 -4.41
C PHE A 208 19.00 -14.13 -3.66
N ASP A 209 19.75 -13.33 -4.42
CA ASP A 209 20.19 -12.02 -3.95
C ASP A 209 19.02 -11.03 -4.01
N ARG A 210 18.92 -10.13 -3.02
CA ARG A 210 17.82 -9.14 -2.94
C ARG A 210 17.79 -8.22 -4.15
N ALA A 211 18.94 -7.84 -4.72
CA ALA A 211 19.03 -6.93 -5.87
C ALA A 211 18.39 -7.53 -7.13
N ARG A 212 18.27 -8.86 -7.22
CA ARG A 212 17.54 -9.53 -8.31
C ARG A 212 16.03 -9.26 -8.25
N THR A 213 15.52 -8.82 -7.11
CA THR A 213 14.10 -8.59 -6.86
C THR A 213 13.67 -7.14 -7.01
N GLU A 214 14.58 -6.23 -7.39
CA GLU A 214 14.27 -4.81 -7.60
C GLU A 214 14.67 -4.35 -9.00
N ARG A 215 13.96 -3.35 -9.53
CA ARG A 215 14.34 -2.59 -10.72
C ARG A 215 13.90 -1.14 -10.54
N PRO A 216 14.63 -0.16 -11.12
CA PRO A 216 14.16 1.22 -11.20
C PRO A 216 12.76 1.29 -11.81
N MET A 217 11.85 2.06 -11.18
CA MET A 217 10.46 2.19 -11.59
C MET A 217 10.33 2.64 -13.05
N VAL A 218 11.20 3.57 -13.49
CA VAL A 218 11.29 4.04 -14.88
C VAL A 218 11.50 2.90 -15.90
N ARG A 219 12.13 1.80 -15.51
CA ARG A 219 12.29 0.62 -16.38
C ARG A 219 11.06 -0.26 -16.39
N CYS A 220 10.18 -0.18 -15.39
CA CYS A 220 9.00 -1.02 -15.24
C CYS A 220 7.75 -0.38 -15.85
N ILE A 221 7.59 0.94 -15.73
CA ILE A 221 6.48 1.67 -16.34
C ILE A 221 6.49 1.42 -17.87
N PRO A 222 5.35 1.02 -18.47
CA PRO A 222 5.28 0.74 -19.90
C PRO A 222 5.58 1.97 -20.76
N HIS A 223 6.33 1.77 -21.85
CA HIS A 223 6.58 2.82 -22.83
C HIS A 223 5.25 3.32 -23.42
N GLY A 224 5.08 4.64 -23.51
CA GLY A 224 3.84 5.28 -23.95
C GLY A 224 2.93 5.77 -22.81
N ALA A 225 3.16 5.32 -21.57
CA ALA A 225 2.50 5.90 -20.40
C ALA A 225 3.32 7.05 -19.80
N HIS A 226 2.62 8.08 -19.32
CA HIS A 226 3.24 9.14 -18.53
C HIS A 226 3.32 8.73 -17.06
N TRP A 227 4.52 8.79 -16.47
CA TRP A 227 4.70 8.53 -15.04
C TRP A 227 4.62 9.83 -14.25
N ILE A 228 3.57 9.95 -13.44
CA ILE A 228 3.37 11.04 -12.48
C ILE A 228 3.99 10.60 -11.15
N ARG A 229 5.09 11.27 -10.77
CA ARG A 229 5.86 10.98 -9.56
C ARG A 229 5.28 11.71 -8.35
N ALA A 230 4.10 11.27 -7.93
CA ALA A 230 3.39 11.83 -6.80
C ALA A 230 2.62 10.72 -6.08
N ALA A 231 2.30 10.94 -4.81
CA ALA A 231 1.32 10.12 -4.11
C ALA A 231 -0.11 10.65 -4.37
N VAL A 232 -1.08 9.74 -4.26
CA VAL A 232 -2.51 10.08 -4.25
C VAL A 232 -2.94 10.34 -2.81
N ALA A 233 -3.68 11.42 -2.59
CA ALA A 233 -4.28 11.77 -1.31
C ALA A 233 -5.78 11.46 -1.25
N GLY A 234 -6.49 11.48 -2.38
CA GLY A 234 -7.93 11.25 -2.39
C GLY A 234 -8.52 11.10 -3.79
N PHE A 235 -9.83 10.87 -3.83
CA PHE A 235 -10.60 10.62 -5.04
C PHE A 235 -11.85 11.49 -5.08
N GLU A 236 -12.10 12.08 -6.24
CA GLU A 236 -13.27 12.92 -6.55
C GLU A 236 -14.01 12.27 -7.74
N PRO A 237 -14.69 11.12 -7.52
CA PRO A 237 -15.20 10.29 -8.60
C PRO A 237 -16.31 10.98 -9.43
N GLU A 238 -17.12 11.84 -8.81
CA GLU A 238 -18.16 12.63 -9.47
C GLU A 238 -17.57 13.67 -10.43
N GLN A 239 -16.40 14.21 -10.10
CA GLN A 239 -15.65 15.16 -10.93
C GLN A 239 -14.68 14.46 -11.89
N GLN A 240 -14.59 13.12 -11.82
CA GLN A 240 -13.63 12.31 -12.57
C GLN A 240 -12.18 12.78 -12.38
N SER A 241 -11.80 13.09 -11.14
CA SER A 241 -10.47 13.54 -10.75
C SER A 241 -9.88 12.74 -9.59
N VAL A 242 -8.55 12.68 -9.58
CA VAL A 242 -7.74 12.18 -8.46
C VAL A 242 -7.00 13.37 -7.85
N VAL A 243 -7.01 13.44 -6.52
CA VAL A 243 -6.31 14.46 -5.75
C VAL A 243 -4.93 13.92 -5.37
N LEU A 244 -3.89 14.64 -5.77
CA LEU A 244 -2.51 14.34 -5.44
C LEU A 244 -2.16 14.90 -4.06
N GLU A 245 -1.04 14.44 -3.54
CA GLU A 245 -0.53 14.83 -2.23
C GLU A 245 -0.22 16.34 -2.12
N ASP A 246 0.16 16.98 -3.23
CA ASP A 246 0.38 18.43 -3.33
C ASP A 246 -0.92 19.25 -3.51
N GLY A 247 -2.10 18.62 -3.43
CA GLY A 247 -3.40 19.24 -3.69
C GLY A 247 -3.76 19.38 -5.18
N GLY A 248 -2.83 19.03 -6.07
CA GLY A 248 -3.05 18.99 -7.52
C GLY A 248 -4.11 17.99 -7.92
N ARG A 249 -4.78 18.22 -9.05
CA ARG A 249 -5.85 17.36 -9.58
C ARG A 249 -5.49 16.81 -10.94
N VAL A 250 -5.65 15.49 -11.10
CA VAL A 250 -5.46 14.80 -12.37
C VAL A 250 -6.79 14.22 -12.85
N GLY A 251 -7.25 14.66 -14.02
CA GLY A 251 -8.53 14.24 -14.57
C GLY A 251 -8.42 12.95 -15.39
N TYR A 252 -9.52 12.20 -15.46
CA TYR A 252 -9.59 10.95 -16.25
C TYR A 252 -10.89 10.81 -17.06
N ARG A 253 -10.88 9.90 -18.03
CA ARG A 253 -12.11 9.32 -18.62
C ARG A 253 -12.44 7.98 -17.95
N SER A 254 -11.42 7.15 -17.70
CA SER A 254 -11.51 5.96 -16.86
C SER A 254 -10.36 5.90 -15.84
N LEU A 255 -10.64 5.37 -14.65
CA LEU A 255 -9.68 5.24 -13.55
C LEU A 255 -9.44 3.77 -13.23
N VAL A 256 -8.19 3.38 -13.03
CA VAL A 256 -7.79 2.07 -12.50
C VAL A 256 -7.08 2.26 -11.17
N VAL A 257 -7.63 1.72 -10.08
CA VAL A 257 -7.10 1.86 -8.73
C VAL A 257 -6.41 0.58 -8.30
N CYS A 258 -5.09 0.61 -8.13
CA CYS A 258 -4.30 -0.59 -7.76
C CYS A 258 -3.00 -0.30 -6.98
N PRO A 259 -3.03 0.54 -5.91
CA PRO A 259 -1.83 0.87 -5.11
C PRO A 259 -1.28 -0.31 -4.29
N GLY A 260 -1.93 -1.48 -4.31
CA GLY A 260 -1.58 -2.62 -3.48
C GLY A 260 -2.19 -2.51 -2.08
N LEU A 261 -1.46 -2.93 -1.06
CA LEU A 261 -1.88 -2.89 0.34
C LEU A 261 -0.79 -2.32 1.25
N SER A 262 -1.17 -2.00 2.49
CA SER A 262 -0.26 -1.54 3.54
C SER A 262 -0.02 -2.65 4.58
N LEU A 263 1.21 -2.71 5.07
CA LEU A 263 1.61 -3.59 6.17
C LEU A 263 1.39 -2.83 7.48
N HIS A 264 0.51 -3.34 8.34
CA HIS A 264 0.14 -2.70 9.60
C HIS A 264 0.96 -3.32 10.73
N TRP A 265 2.21 -2.88 10.83
CA TRP A 265 3.16 -3.38 11.83
C TRP A 265 2.70 -3.09 13.26
N ASP A 266 2.13 -1.90 13.47
CA ASP A 266 1.65 -1.42 14.76
C ASP A 266 0.38 -2.11 15.26
N ALA A 267 -0.17 -3.08 14.51
CA ALA A 267 -1.21 -3.98 15.01
C ALA A 267 -0.68 -5.00 16.05
N VAL A 268 0.64 -5.17 16.13
CA VAL A 268 1.30 -6.04 17.10
C VAL A 268 2.17 -5.16 17.98
N ASP A 269 1.83 -5.11 19.26
CA ASP A 269 2.52 -4.28 20.24
C ASP A 269 4.01 -4.66 20.34
N GLY A 270 4.90 -3.67 20.37
CA GLY A 270 6.36 -3.87 20.42
C GLY A 270 7.03 -4.44 19.16
N LEU A 271 6.27 -4.75 18.09
CA LEU A 271 6.83 -5.38 16.89
C LEU A 271 7.76 -4.43 16.12
N SER A 272 7.28 -3.21 15.84
CA SER A 272 8.01 -2.21 15.06
C SER A 272 9.39 -1.89 15.67
N GLU A 273 9.47 -1.86 16.99
CA GLU A 273 10.66 -1.54 17.77
C GLU A 273 11.72 -2.64 17.69
N THR A 274 11.35 -3.89 17.39
CA THR A 274 12.27 -5.03 17.39
C THR A 274 12.54 -5.65 16.01
N LEU A 275 11.81 -5.27 14.96
CA LEU A 275 12.04 -5.79 13.61
C LEU A 275 13.49 -5.55 13.14
N GLY A 276 14.12 -6.60 12.61
CA GLY A 276 15.51 -6.54 12.14
C GLY A 276 16.57 -6.72 13.22
N LYS A 277 16.16 -6.98 14.47
CA LYS A 277 17.05 -7.28 15.61
C LYS A 277 16.39 -8.30 16.55
N ASN A 278 17.11 -8.74 17.58
CA ASN A 278 16.62 -9.68 18.60
C ASN A 278 15.97 -10.96 18.04
N GLY A 279 16.45 -11.47 16.89
CA GLY A 279 15.85 -12.65 16.26
C GLY A 279 14.48 -12.45 15.59
N VAL A 280 13.96 -11.21 15.50
CA VAL A 280 12.66 -10.90 14.89
C VAL A 280 12.80 -10.38 13.46
N THR A 281 12.14 -11.03 12.51
CA THR A 281 12.28 -10.73 11.06
C THR A 281 10.96 -10.87 10.30
N SER A 282 10.94 -10.39 9.05
CA SER A 282 9.82 -10.61 8.13
C SER A 282 10.24 -10.56 6.66
N ASN A 283 9.88 -11.59 5.89
CA ASN A 283 10.09 -11.56 4.43
C ASN A 283 9.11 -10.64 3.68
N TYR A 284 8.21 -9.93 4.38
CA TYR A 284 7.27 -8.98 3.78
C TYR A 284 7.86 -7.57 3.60
N GLN A 285 9.09 -7.33 4.07
CA GLN A 285 9.83 -6.09 3.88
C GLN A 285 11.16 -6.38 3.18
N PHE A 286 11.47 -5.58 2.16
CA PHE A 286 12.63 -5.77 1.28
C PHE A 286 13.96 -5.90 2.05
N GLU A 287 14.19 -5.03 3.03
CA GLU A 287 15.43 -4.97 3.82
C GLU A 287 15.60 -6.15 4.78
N LEU A 288 14.50 -6.80 5.19
CA LEU A 288 14.52 -7.82 6.24
C LEU A 288 14.69 -9.24 5.70
N ALA A 289 14.39 -9.50 4.43
CA ALA A 289 14.55 -10.84 3.86
C ALA A 289 16.00 -11.38 3.96
N PRO A 290 17.07 -10.60 3.71
CA PRO A 290 18.44 -11.06 3.96
C PRO A 290 18.71 -11.37 5.44
N TYR A 291 18.13 -10.59 6.36
CA TYR A 291 18.26 -10.83 7.79
C TYR A 291 17.55 -12.12 8.23
N THR A 292 16.40 -12.45 7.64
CA THR A 292 15.78 -13.78 7.81
C THR A 292 16.76 -14.89 7.47
N TRP A 293 17.46 -14.78 6.33
CA TRP A 293 18.41 -15.80 5.93
C TRP A 293 19.60 -15.90 6.91
N GLN A 294 20.14 -14.77 7.36
CA GLN A 294 21.20 -14.73 8.36
C GLN A 294 20.79 -15.46 9.65
N LEU A 295 19.58 -15.20 10.15
CA LEU A 295 19.08 -15.85 11.35
C LEU A 295 18.87 -17.37 11.15
N VAL A 296 18.33 -17.77 10.00
CA VAL A 296 18.17 -19.20 9.64
C VAL A 296 19.53 -19.91 9.58
N GLN A 297 20.58 -19.25 9.09
CA GLN A 297 21.93 -19.82 9.09
C GLN A 297 22.53 -19.93 10.51
N GLY A 298 22.24 -18.96 11.37
CA GLY A 298 22.80 -18.88 12.72
C GLY A 298 22.12 -19.80 13.74
N LEU A 299 20.82 -20.06 13.60
CA LEU A 299 20.09 -20.90 14.56
C LEU A 299 20.53 -22.37 14.46
N ARG A 300 20.99 -22.91 15.59
CA ARG A 300 21.42 -24.32 15.72
C ARG A 300 20.63 -25.10 16.76
N LYS A 301 20.01 -24.42 17.72
CA LYS A 301 19.13 -24.99 18.74
C LYS A 301 18.18 -23.92 19.24
N GLY A 302 17.08 -24.29 19.88
CA GLY A 302 16.14 -23.35 20.50
C GLY A 302 14.79 -23.33 19.79
N ARG A 303 14.05 -22.22 19.88
CA ARG A 303 12.68 -22.13 19.36
C ARG A 303 12.54 -21.18 18.18
N ALA A 304 11.93 -21.67 17.11
CA ALA A 304 11.62 -20.91 15.90
C ALA A 304 10.11 -20.78 15.69
N LEU A 305 9.61 -19.56 15.81
CA LEU A 305 8.20 -19.22 15.61
C LEU A 305 7.98 -18.61 14.23
N PHE A 306 6.95 -19.06 13.53
CA PHE A 306 6.48 -18.50 12.27
C PHE A 306 5.01 -18.10 12.42
N THR A 307 4.63 -16.88 12.03
CA THR A 307 3.27 -16.39 12.25
C THR A 307 2.50 -16.13 10.95
N GLN A 308 1.19 -16.33 11.01
CA GLN A 308 0.25 -15.91 9.98
C GLN A 308 -0.95 -15.19 10.64
N PRO A 309 -1.18 -13.90 10.34
CA PRO A 309 -2.27 -13.12 10.92
C PRO A 309 -3.61 -13.46 10.24
N PRO A 310 -4.74 -12.89 10.71
CA PRO A 310 -6.01 -12.98 10.03
C PRO A 310 -5.95 -12.49 8.57
N MET A 311 -6.78 -13.09 7.73
CA MET A 311 -6.95 -12.66 6.36
C MET A 311 -7.67 -11.29 6.29
N PRO A 312 -7.44 -10.49 5.24
CA PRO A 312 -6.63 -10.80 4.06
C PRO A 312 -5.13 -10.49 4.22
N ILE A 313 -4.29 -11.31 3.59
CA ILE A 313 -2.87 -11.03 3.37
C ILE A 313 -2.45 -11.30 1.93
N LYS A 314 -1.47 -10.56 1.40
CA LYS A 314 -0.82 -10.91 0.14
C LYS A 314 -0.03 -12.20 0.29
N CYS A 315 -0.18 -13.07 -0.69
CA CYS A 315 0.45 -14.39 -0.77
C CYS A 315 0.30 -15.21 0.53
N ALA A 316 -0.92 -15.66 0.84
CA ALA A 316 -1.23 -16.40 2.08
C ALA A 316 -0.37 -17.65 2.35
N GLY A 317 0.29 -18.24 1.34
CA GLY A 317 1.24 -19.33 1.54
C GLY A 317 2.67 -18.88 1.86
N ALA A 318 3.03 -17.61 1.75
CA ALA A 318 4.39 -17.12 2.04
C ALA A 318 4.87 -17.34 3.50
N PRO A 319 4.02 -17.22 4.55
CA PRO A 319 4.41 -17.58 5.91
C PRO A 319 4.94 -19.02 5.99
N GLN A 320 4.20 -19.97 5.43
CA GLN A 320 4.57 -21.38 5.39
C GLN A 320 5.82 -21.64 4.56
N LYS A 321 5.98 -20.93 3.43
CA LYS A 321 7.19 -21.07 2.59
C LYS A 321 8.47 -20.67 3.33
N ALA A 322 8.41 -19.62 4.17
CA ALA A 322 9.54 -19.21 4.99
C ALA A 322 9.91 -20.32 5.99
N MET A 323 8.90 -20.90 6.65
CA MET A 323 9.07 -22.04 7.55
C MET A 323 9.67 -23.25 6.84
N TYR A 324 9.03 -23.74 5.77
CA TYR A 324 9.50 -24.91 5.03
C TYR A 324 10.95 -24.79 4.56
N LEU A 325 11.33 -23.64 4.02
CA LEU A 325 12.71 -23.41 3.55
C LEU A 325 13.71 -23.31 4.71
N SER A 326 13.30 -22.80 5.86
CA SER A 326 14.13 -22.77 7.08
C SER A 326 14.34 -24.19 7.61
N CYS A 327 13.27 -24.99 7.73
CA CYS A 327 13.35 -26.38 8.15
C CYS A 327 14.18 -27.25 7.19
N ASP A 328 14.03 -27.06 5.87
CA ASP A 328 14.85 -27.77 4.88
C ASP A 328 16.35 -27.45 5.05
N TRP A 329 16.69 -26.20 5.37
CA TRP A 329 18.06 -25.82 5.69
C TRP A 329 18.55 -26.50 6.97
N TRP A 330 17.82 -26.37 8.09
CA TRP A 330 18.21 -26.98 9.36
C TRP A 330 18.31 -28.51 9.29
N GLN A 331 17.43 -29.16 8.53
CA GLN A 331 17.50 -30.60 8.28
C GLN A 331 18.79 -30.97 7.53
N LYS A 332 19.16 -30.22 6.48
CA LYS A 332 20.41 -30.44 5.73
C LYS A 332 21.67 -30.16 6.55
N GLN A 333 21.58 -29.26 7.54
CA GLN A 333 22.66 -28.99 8.48
C GLN A 333 22.71 -29.99 9.64
N GLY A 334 21.72 -30.88 9.77
CA GLY A 334 21.66 -31.88 10.83
C GLY A 334 21.23 -31.32 12.20
N VAL A 335 20.70 -30.10 12.27
CA VAL A 335 20.37 -29.41 13.53
C VAL A 335 18.87 -29.22 13.78
N LEU A 336 18.02 -29.59 12.81
CA LEU A 336 16.56 -29.53 12.99
C LEU A 336 16.05 -30.25 14.26
N PRO A 337 16.60 -31.42 14.68
CA PRO A 337 16.14 -32.08 15.90
C PRO A 337 16.32 -31.26 17.19
N ASP A 338 17.22 -30.26 17.18
CA ASP A 338 17.49 -29.38 18.33
C ASP A 338 16.68 -28.06 18.27
N ILE A 339 15.83 -27.90 17.27
CA ILE A 339 15.04 -26.68 17.02
C ILE A 339 13.54 -27.00 17.13
N ASP A 340 12.88 -26.41 18.13
CA ASP A 340 11.43 -26.43 18.28
C ASP A 340 10.80 -25.47 17.27
N VAL A 341 10.22 -26.01 16.20
CA VAL A 341 9.55 -25.20 15.17
C VAL A 341 8.04 -25.18 15.40
N GLU A 342 7.46 -23.98 15.47
CA GLU A 342 6.02 -23.79 15.57
C GLU A 342 5.49 -22.79 14.53
N PHE A 343 4.36 -23.14 13.91
CA PHE A 343 3.60 -22.28 13.02
C PHE A 343 2.29 -21.84 13.66
N CYS A 344 2.24 -20.59 14.10
CA CYS A 344 1.07 -19.96 14.71
C CYS A 344 0.25 -19.26 13.62
N THR A 345 -0.94 -19.75 13.34
CA THR A 345 -1.84 -19.19 12.32
C THR A 345 -3.17 -18.80 12.95
N ALA A 346 -3.68 -17.62 12.59
CA ALA A 346 -5.00 -17.16 13.00
C ALA A 346 -6.14 -18.02 12.43
N GLY A 347 -5.90 -18.73 11.32
CA GLY A 347 -6.89 -19.61 10.69
C GLY A 347 -7.03 -20.96 11.39
N ALA A 348 -8.16 -21.62 11.17
CA ALA A 348 -8.42 -22.98 11.68
C ALA A 348 -7.82 -24.10 10.81
N VAL A 349 -7.32 -23.78 9.61
CA VAL A 349 -6.78 -24.74 8.64
C VAL A 349 -5.42 -24.30 8.10
N LEU A 350 -4.62 -25.27 7.65
CA LEU A 350 -3.26 -25.01 7.14
C LEU A 350 -3.28 -24.26 5.80
N PHE A 351 -4.24 -24.57 4.93
CA PHE A 351 -4.36 -23.93 3.62
C PHE A 351 -5.83 -23.86 3.19
N GLY A 352 -6.24 -22.75 2.57
CA GLY A 352 -7.65 -22.46 2.27
C GLY A 352 -8.26 -23.28 1.12
N VAL A 353 -7.48 -24.16 0.48
CA VAL A 353 -7.95 -25.06 -0.58
C VAL A 353 -7.65 -26.50 -0.14
N PRO A 354 -8.66 -27.29 0.27
CA PRO A 354 -8.48 -28.59 0.93
C PRO A 354 -7.58 -29.57 0.18
N ALA A 355 -7.63 -29.57 -1.16
CA ALA A 355 -6.83 -30.47 -1.99
C ALA A 355 -5.30 -30.33 -1.75
N PHE A 356 -4.83 -29.18 -1.28
CA PHE A 356 -3.41 -28.95 -0.99
C PHE A 356 -3.04 -29.22 0.48
N VAL A 357 -4.00 -29.45 1.39
CA VAL A 357 -3.70 -29.70 2.81
C VAL A 357 -2.94 -31.03 3.00
N PRO A 358 -3.39 -32.18 2.47
CA PRO A 358 -2.68 -33.46 2.65
C PRO A 358 -1.20 -33.45 2.22
N PRO A 359 -0.81 -32.93 1.03
CA PRO A 359 0.61 -32.88 0.67
C PRO A 359 1.42 -31.91 1.53
N LEU A 360 0.83 -30.84 2.06
CA LEU A 360 1.51 -29.92 2.97
C LEU A 360 1.71 -30.52 4.37
N MET A 361 0.72 -31.27 4.87
CA MET A 361 0.83 -31.99 6.15
C MET A 361 2.00 -32.98 6.17
N LYS A 362 2.30 -33.64 5.05
CA LYS A 362 3.51 -34.49 4.93
C LYS A 362 4.81 -33.74 5.21
N TYR A 363 4.89 -32.45 4.88
CA TYR A 363 6.05 -31.63 5.20
C TYR A 363 6.04 -31.13 6.64
N ILE A 364 4.85 -30.85 7.20
CA ILE A 364 4.70 -30.55 8.64
C ILE A 364 5.24 -31.72 9.46
N GLU A 365 4.80 -32.94 9.16
CA GLU A 365 5.25 -34.17 9.82
C GLU A 365 6.74 -34.40 9.62
N ARG A 366 7.24 -34.30 8.38
CA ARG A 366 8.67 -34.49 8.06
C ARG A 366 9.58 -33.52 8.82
N TYR A 367 9.13 -32.28 9.02
CA TYR A 367 9.90 -31.26 9.71
C TYR A 367 9.59 -31.17 11.20
N ASN A 368 8.72 -32.04 11.72
CA ASN A 368 8.26 -32.03 13.11
C ASN A 368 7.76 -30.64 13.57
N VAL A 369 7.01 -29.96 12.71
CA VAL A 369 6.47 -28.63 12.98
C VAL A 369 5.22 -28.74 13.85
N GLN A 370 5.18 -27.98 14.94
CA GLN A 370 3.98 -27.82 15.76
C GLN A 370 3.04 -26.79 15.11
N LEU A 371 1.74 -27.09 15.05
CA LEU A 371 0.74 -26.22 14.47
C LEU A 371 -0.11 -25.56 15.56
N GLY A 372 -0.03 -24.23 15.66
CA GLY A 372 -0.90 -23.41 16.50
C GLY A 372 -2.01 -22.80 15.67
N PHE A 373 -3.12 -23.52 15.49
CA PHE A 373 -4.32 -22.98 14.83
C PHE A 373 -5.05 -21.98 15.71
N SER A 374 -5.87 -21.12 15.11
CA SER A 374 -6.63 -20.07 15.81
C SER A 374 -5.78 -19.23 16.77
N THR A 375 -4.50 -19.03 16.44
CA THR A 375 -3.48 -18.42 17.30
C THR A 375 -2.90 -17.19 16.60
N THR A 376 -3.25 -16.01 17.09
CA THR A 376 -2.88 -14.70 16.50
C THR A 376 -1.83 -14.01 17.37
N LEU A 377 -0.72 -13.58 16.78
CA LEU A 377 0.31 -12.78 17.46
C LEU A 377 -0.25 -11.40 17.82
N THR A 378 -0.09 -10.97 19.08
CA THR A 378 -0.60 -9.68 19.57
C THR A 378 0.46 -8.75 20.14
N ALA A 379 1.56 -9.29 20.68
CA ALA A 379 2.67 -8.49 21.18
C ALA A 379 4.01 -9.22 21.06
N VAL A 380 5.10 -8.46 20.98
CA VAL A 380 6.48 -8.97 20.96
C VAL A 380 7.37 -8.10 21.85
N ASP A 381 8.03 -8.71 22.82
CA ASP A 381 9.18 -8.14 23.52
C ASP A 381 10.43 -8.80 22.98
N GLY A 382 11.10 -8.10 22.08
CA GLY A 382 12.33 -8.57 21.47
C GLY A 382 13.47 -8.74 22.47
N ALA A 383 13.63 -7.81 23.42
CA ALA A 383 14.76 -7.86 24.36
C ALA A 383 14.62 -9.04 25.33
N ALA A 384 13.40 -9.35 25.75
CA ALA A 384 13.11 -10.51 26.58
C ALA A 384 12.93 -11.81 25.78
N HIS A 385 12.96 -11.76 24.43
CA HIS A 385 12.74 -12.90 23.56
C HIS A 385 11.37 -13.58 23.80
N LYS A 386 10.32 -12.78 23.97
CA LYS A 386 8.96 -13.23 24.28
C LYS A 386 7.93 -12.69 23.30
N ALA A 387 6.96 -13.53 22.95
CA ALA A 387 5.84 -13.17 22.09
C ALA A 387 4.53 -13.64 22.75
N TRP A 388 3.49 -12.81 22.64
CA TRP A 388 2.16 -13.11 23.15
C TRP A 388 1.19 -13.33 22.01
N PHE A 389 0.31 -14.32 22.21
CA PHE A 389 -0.66 -14.73 21.22
C PHE A 389 -2.04 -14.83 21.87
N ASN A 390 -3.07 -14.40 21.14
CA ASN A 390 -4.45 -14.76 21.44
C ASN A 390 -4.76 -16.08 20.73
N GLN A 391 -5.04 -17.14 21.49
CA GLN A 391 -5.54 -18.40 20.97
C GLN A 391 -7.02 -18.56 21.30
N VAL A 392 -7.81 -18.92 20.29
CA VAL A 392 -9.24 -19.20 20.45
C VAL A 392 -9.46 -20.71 20.47
N ASP A 393 -10.05 -21.21 21.55
CA ASP A 393 -10.40 -22.62 21.69
C ASP A 393 -11.66 -23.00 20.87
N ALA A 394 -12.00 -24.29 20.86
CA ALA A 394 -13.18 -24.79 20.14
C ALA A 394 -14.53 -24.25 20.69
N ALA A 395 -14.55 -23.75 21.93
CA ALA A 395 -15.72 -23.13 22.56
C ALA A 395 -15.79 -21.61 22.31
N GLY A 396 -14.80 -21.03 21.61
CA GLY A 396 -14.72 -19.61 21.32
C GLY A 396 -14.08 -18.77 22.43
N ASN A 397 -13.55 -19.40 23.49
CA ASN A 397 -12.86 -18.67 24.55
C ASN A 397 -11.48 -18.25 24.06
N THR A 398 -11.10 -17.00 24.36
CA THR A 398 -9.78 -16.47 24.04
C THR A 398 -8.85 -16.62 25.24
N GLN A 399 -7.68 -17.23 25.03
CA GLN A 399 -6.60 -17.30 26.00
C GLN A 399 -5.36 -16.58 25.49
N VAL A 400 -4.67 -15.86 26.37
CA VAL A 400 -3.37 -15.25 26.06
C VAL A 400 -2.28 -16.26 26.36
N ILE A 401 -1.44 -16.57 25.38
CA ILE A 401 -0.33 -17.52 25.50
C ILE A 401 0.97 -16.76 25.30
N GLU A 402 1.87 -16.89 26.27
CA GLU A 402 3.26 -16.44 26.15
C GLU A 402 4.12 -17.56 25.55
N LYS A 403 4.97 -17.21 24.58
CA LYS A 403 5.97 -18.10 24.00
C LYS A 403 7.33 -17.39 23.96
N SER A 404 8.37 -18.06 24.45
CA SER A 404 9.75 -17.64 24.18
C SER A 404 10.15 -17.92 22.73
N PHE A 405 11.16 -17.25 22.21
CA PHE A 405 11.71 -17.54 20.89
C PHE A 405 13.21 -17.21 20.78
N ASP A 406 13.92 -17.96 19.94
CA ASP A 406 15.26 -17.62 19.46
C ASP A 406 15.21 -17.06 18.03
N PHE A 407 14.13 -17.37 17.32
CA PHE A 407 13.81 -16.90 15.98
C PHE A 407 12.31 -16.65 15.87
N LEU A 408 11.91 -15.48 15.36
CA LEU A 408 10.52 -15.13 15.10
C LEU A 408 10.38 -14.51 13.71
N HIS A 409 9.79 -15.26 12.77
CA HIS A 409 9.40 -14.73 11.46
C HIS A 409 7.93 -14.29 11.50
N VAL A 410 7.72 -12.97 11.51
CA VAL A 410 6.40 -12.35 11.62
C VAL A 410 5.82 -12.04 10.25
N VAL A 411 4.51 -12.25 10.12
CA VAL A 411 3.71 -11.64 9.06
C VAL A 411 2.74 -10.65 9.69
N PRO A 412 2.82 -9.35 9.36
CA PRO A 412 1.97 -8.35 9.99
C PRO A 412 0.56 -8.43 9.45
N HIS A 413 -0.39 -7.90 10.23
CA HIS A 413 -1.73 -7.59 9.73
C HIS A 413 -1.62 -6.70 8.49
N GLN A 414 -2.54 -6.85 7.54
CA GLN A 414 -2.52 -6.09 6.29
C GLN A 414 -3.86 -5.42 6.08
N ARG A 415 -3.82 -4.21 5.52
CA ARG A 415 -5.00 -3.38 5.30
C ARG A 415 -4.88 -2.61 3.99
N ALA A 416 -5.98 -2.13 3.45
CA ALA A 416 -5.94 -1.15 2.37
C ALA A 416 -5.21 0.13 2.85
N PRO A 417 -4.50 0.85 1.97
CA PRO A 417 -3.90 2.15 2.31
C PRO A 417 -4.95 3.13 2.86
N ASP A 418 -4.55 4.01 3.77
CA ASP A 418 -5.51 4.87 4.48
C ASP A 418 -6.25 5.84 3.53
N PHE A 419 -5.58 6.35 2.49
CA PHE A 419 -6.21 7.17 1.43
C PHE A 419 -7.25 6.41 0.59
N ILE A 420 -7.25 5.07 0.63
CA ILE A 420 -8.31 4.23 0.03
C ILE A 420 -9.43 4.05 1.05
N ARG A 421 -9.10 3.65 2.28
CA ARG A 421 -10.09 3.36 3.34
C ARG A 421 -11.01 4.53 3.65
N GLN A 422 -10.48 5.75 3.51
CA GLN A 422 -11.19 7.01 3.76
C GLN A 422 -11.87 7.57 2.50
N SER A 423 -11.77 6.87 1.37
CA SER A 423 -12.28 7.34 0.08
C SER A 423 -13.71 6.86 -0.21
N PRO A 424 -14.43 7.55 -1.12
CA PRO A 424 -15.74 7.09 -1.60
C PRO A 424 -15.68 5.79 -2.43
N LEU A 425 -14.48 5.27 -2.72
CA LEU A 425 -14.30 4.03 -3.49
C LEU A 425 -14.22 2.78 -2.60
N ALA A 426 -14.18 2.95 -1.28
CA ALA A 426 -14.03 1.85 -0.35
C ALA A 426 -15.37 1.16 -0.03
N ASN A 427 -15.32 -0.16 0.12
CA ASN A 427 -16.37 -0.94 0.75
C ASN A 427 -16.31 -0.81 2.29
N ALA A 428 -17.23 -1.48 3.00
CA ALA A 428 -17.32 -1.43 4.46
C ALA A 428 -16.03 -1.89 5.19
N ASP A 429 -15.25 -2.79 4.58
CA ASP A 429 -13.98 -3.28 5.11
C ASP A 429 -12.78 -2.38 4.75
N GLY A 430 -13.02 -1.31 3.98
CA GLY A 430 -12.02 -0.33 3.57
C GLY A 430 -11.25 -0.66 2.29
N TRP A 431 -11.59 -1.75 1.58
CA TRP A 431 -10.97 -2.14 0.30
C TRP A 431 -11.69 -1.46 -0.86
N VAL A 432 -11.03 -1.29 -2.02
CA VAL A 432 -11.73 -0.73 -3.19
C VAL A 432 -12.81 -1.69 -3.64
N ASP A 433 -14.05 -1.22 -3.62
CA ASP A 433 -15.21 -2.03 -4.02
C ASP A 433 -15.15 -2.36 -5.51
N ALA A 434 -15.49 -3.59 -5.86
CA ALA A 434 -15.42 -4.08 -7.23
C ALA A 434 -16.29 -5.31 -7.42
N ASP A 435 -17.01 -5.34 -8.55
CA ASP A 435 -17.61 -6.55 -9.07
C ASP A 435 -16.53 -7.60 -9.33
N HIS A 436 -16.74 -8.81 -8.83
CA HIS A 436 -15.67 -9.80 -8.75
C HIS A 436 -15.32 -10.44 -10.10
N GLU A 437 -16.22 -10.40 -11.10
CA GLU A 437 -15.94 -10.94 -12.44
C GLU A 437 -15.37 -9.85 -13.36
N THR A 438 -16.00 -8.68 -13.40
CA THR A 438 -15.64 -7.60 -14.31
C THR A 438 -14.56 -6.68 -13.78
N LEU A 439 -14.34 -6.70 -12.45
CA LEU A 439 -13.39 -5.86 -11.72
C LEU A 439 -13.72 -4.35 -11.80
N ARG A 440 -14.97 -4.03 -12.16
CA ARG A 440 -15.52 -2.68 -12.24
C ARG A 440 -16.09 -2.27 -10.88
N HIS A 441 -15.94 -1.01 -10.51
CA HIS A 441 -16.60 -0.47 -9.32
C HIS A 441 -18.13 -0.51 -9.50
N PRO A 442 -18.90 -1.02 -8.54
CA PRO A 442 -20.35 -1.20 -8.69
C PRO A 442 -21.10 0.14 -8.84
N HIS A 443 -20.66 1.18 -8.12
CA HIS A 443 -21.29 2.50 -8.14
C HIS A 443 -20.74 3.45 -9.24
N TYR A 444 -19.50 3.26 -9.69
CA TYR A 444 -18.80 4.20 -10.57
C TYR A 444 -18.39 3.50 -11.86
N GLY A 445 -19.18 3.72 -12.93
CA GLY A 445 -19.13 2.86 -14.10
C GLY A 445 -17.84 2.90 -14.94
N ASN A 446 -17.00 3.90 -14.71
CA ASN A 446 -15.72 4.12 -15.37
C ASN A 446 -14.51 3.86 -14.46
N ILE A 447 -14.71 3.30 -13.27
CA ILE A 447 -13.66 2.98 -12.30
C ILE A 447 -13.48 1.47 -12.20
N PHE A 448 -12.24 1.00 -12.16
CA PHE A 448 -11.87 -0.41 -12.05
C PHE A 448 -10.81 -0.61 -10.98
N SER A 449 -10.74 -1.82 -10.41
CA SER A 449 -9.76 -2.16 -9.39
C SER A 449 -9.22 -3.57 -9.55
N LEU A 450 -7.92 -3.77 -9.32
CA LEU A 450 -7.26 -5.07 -9.40
C LEU A 450 -6.08 -5.16 -8.43
N GLY A 451 -5.56 -6.38 -8.27
CA GLY A 451 -4.47 -6.67 -7.33
C GLY A 451 -4.92 -6.59 -5.88
N ASP A 452 -3.98 -6.28 -4.99
CA ASP A 452 -4.18 -6.48 -3.56
C ASP A 452 -5.22 -5.53 -2.94
N VAL A 453 -5.45 -4.35 -3.52
CA VAL A 453 -6.44 -3.39 -2.99
C VAL A 453 -7.89 -3.78 -3.31
N CYS A 454 -8.08 -4.60 -4.35
CA CYS A 454 -9.39 -4.94 -4.88
C CYS A 454 -10.13 -5.87 -3.90
N ALA A 455 -11.41 -5.57 -3.66
CA ALA A 455 -12.28 -6.33 -2.77
C ALA A 455 -12.71 -7.70 -3.33
N ALA A 456 -12.39 -8.00 -4.60
CA ALA A 456 -12.71 -9.30 -5.21
C ALA A 456 -12.22 -10.46 -4.32
N PRO A 457 -13.04 -11.51 -4.11
CA PRO A 457 -12.80 -12.52 -3.08
C PRO A 457 -11.86 -13.62 -3.58
N ASN A 458 -10.69 -13.23 -4.07
CA ASN A 458 -9.64 -14.11 -4.59
C ASN A 458 -8.33 -13.98 -3.79
N ALA A 459 -7.41 -14.92 -4.00
CA ALA A 459 -6.08 -14.82 -3.40
C ALA A 459 -5.30 -13.62 -3.96
N LYS A 460 -4.85 -12.74 -3.06
CA LYS A 460 -4.03 -11.54 -3.36
C LYS A 460 -2.60 -11.95 -3.75
N THR A 461 -2.37 -12.18 -5.04
CA THR A 461 -1.11 -12.70 -5.59
C THR A 461 -0.75 -12.05 -6.92
N ALA A 462 0.54 -11.96 -7.26
CA ALA A 462 0.98 -11.49 -8.57
C ALA A 462 0.47 -12.38 -9.73
N ALA A 463 0.20 -13.66 -9.46
CA ALA A 463 -0.42 -14.56 -10.44
C ALA A 463 -1.88 -14.21 -10.72
N ALA A 464 -2.64 -13.79 -9.70
CA ALA A 464 -3.97 -13.23 -9.88
C ALA A 464 -3.91 -11.94 -10.71
N VAL A 465 -3.02 -11.01 -10.35
CA VAL A 465 -2.81 -9.77 -11.12
C VAL A 465 -2.55 -10.04 -12.60
N ARG A 466 -1.77 -11.08 -12.92
CA ARG A 466 -1.47 -11.49 -14.30
C ARG A 466 -2.73 -11.85 -15.10
N LYS A 467 -3.78 -12.38 -14.47
CA LYS A 467 -5.08 -12.67 -15.11
C LYS A 467 -6.07 -11.51 -15.02
N GLN A 468 -6.02 -10.72 -13.94
CA GLN A 468 -6.88 -9.55 -13.75
C GLN A 468 -6.54 -8.42 -14.73
N ALA A 469 -5.25 -8.15 -14.98
CA ALA A 469 -4.79 -7.06 -15.86
C ALA A 469 -5.41 -7.07 -17.27
N PRO A 470 -5.45 -8.20 -18.01
CA PRO A 470 -6.14 -8.23 -19.28
C PRO A 470 -7.67 -8.12 -19.17
N VAL A 471 -8.30 -8.63 -18.11
CA VAL A 471 -9.74 -8.44 -17.87
C VAL A 471 -10.06 -6.95 -17.74
N VAL A 472 -9.34 -6.25 -16.85
CA VAL A 472 -9.53 -4.79 -16.65
C VAL A 472 -9.24 -4.03 -17.93
N ALA A 473 -8.17 -4.34 -18.66
CA ALA A 473 -7.85 -3.64 -19.90
C ALA A 473 -8.94 -3.76 -20.97
N GLU A 474 -9.51 -4.94 -21.17
CA GLU A 474 -10.65 -5.13 -22.10
C GLU A 474 -11.88 -4.33 -21.66
N ASN A 475 -12.20 -4.37 -20.36
CA ASN A 475 -13.40 -3.72 -19.84
C ASN A 475 -13.27 -2.19 -19.81
N VAL A 476 -12.08 -1.65 -19.50
CA VAL A 476 -11.77 -0.22 -19.62
C VAL A 476 -11.96 0.25 -21.06
N LEU A 477 -11.42 -0.49 -22.04
CA LEU A 477 -11.57 -0.16 -23.46
C LEU A 477 -13.03 -0.22 -23.93
N ALA A 478 -13.79 -1.22 -23.46
CA ALA A 478 -15.21 -1.30 -23.74
C ALA A 478 -15.96 -0.06 -23.23
N VAL A 479 -15.71 0.35 -21.98
CA VAL A 479 -16.33 1.52 -21.37
C VAL A 479 -15.94 2.81 -22.08
N LEU A 480 -14.67 2.98 -22.45
CA LEU A 480 -14.21 4.14 -23.24
C LEU A 480 -14.87 4.22 -24.62
N ALA A 481 -15.29 3.09 -25.19
CA ALA A 481 -16.04 2.98 -26.43
C ALA A 481 -17.58 3.03 -26.26
N GLY A 482 -18.07 3.33 -25.05
CA GLY A 482 -19.51 3.42 -24.75
C GLY A 482 -20.22 2.07 -24.68
N LYS A 483 -19.51 0.98 -24.39
CA LYS A 483 -20.03 -0.39 -24.24
C LYS A 483 -19.81 -0.86 -22.80
N GLY A 484 -20.63 -1.78 -22.29
CA GLY A 484 -20.37 -2.37 -20.97
C GLY A 484 -19.30 -3.47 -20.99
N PRO A 485 -18.90 -3.91 -19.78
CA PRO A 485 -17.87 -4.92 -19.58
C PRO A 485 -18.32 -6.28 -20.14
N ARG A 486 -17.38 -7.05 -20.68
CA ARG A 486 -17.64 -8.40 -21.23
C ARG A 486 -16.53 -9.40 -20.95
N ALA A 487 -15.39 -8.93 -20.45
CA ALA A 487 -14.31 -9.79 -20.01
C ALA A 487 -14.53 -10.18 -18.55
N LEU A 488 -14.36 -11.46 -18.24
CA LEU A 488 -14.56 -12.01 -16.90
C LEU A 488 -13.26 -12.52 -16.29
N TYR A 489 -13.16 -12.34 -14.99
CA TYR A 489 -12.17 -12.93 -14.11
C TYR A 489 -12.80 -14.06 -13.30
N ASP A 490 -12.19 -15.23 -13.33
CA ASP A 490 -12.67 -16.46 -12.71
C ASP A 490 -12.14 -16.69 -11.27
N GLY A 491 -11.54 -15.64 -10.69
CA GLY A 491 -10.93 -15.71 -9.36
C GLY A 491 -9.55 -16.36 -9.34
N TYR A 492 -8.93 -16.63 -10.51
CA TYR A 492 -7.64 -17.31 -10.60
C TYR A 492 -6.58 -16.71 -9.68
N GLY A 493 -6.05 -17.51 -8.77
CA GLY A 493 -4.85 -17.25 -8.00
C GLY A 493 -3.87 -18.41 -8.15
N SER A 494 -2.58 -18.12 -7.91
CA SER A 494 -1.57 -19.16 -7.78
C SER A 494 -0.67 -18.90 -6.59
N CYS A 495 -0.39 -19.96 -5.84
CA CYS A 495 0.56 -19.98 -4.74
C CYS A 495 1.60 -21.08 -4.97
N PRO A 496 2.78 -20.74 -5.54
CA PRO A 496 3.91 -21.66 -5.62
C PRO A 496 4.48 -21.89 -4.22
N LEU A 497 4.02 -22.94 -3.53
CA LEU A 497 4.42 -23.34 -2.18
C LEU A 497 5.76 -24.08 -2.26
N THR A 498 6.84 -23.34 -2.00
CA THR A 498 8.18 -23.92 -1.81
C THR A 498 8.21 -24.66 -0.48
N VAL A 499 8.09 -25.97 -0.57
CA VAL A 499 8.07 -26.91 0.56
C VAL A 499 9.46 -27.43 0.91
N GLU A 500 10.44 -27.32 0.00
CA GLU A 500 11.86 -27.54 0.25
C GLU A 500 12.70 -26.88 -0.86
N ARG A 501 14.01 -26.70 -0.65
CA ARG A 501 14.89 -26.23 -1.72
C ARG A 501 15.00 -27.29 -2.80
N GLY A 502 14.34 -27.05 -3.93
CA GLY A 502 14.31 -27.94 -5.09
C GLY A 502 12.92 -28.50 -5.41
N LYS A 503 11.88 -28.29 -4.59
CA LYS A 503 10.51 -28.69 -4.92
C LYS A 503 9.47 -27.63 -4.57
N VAL A 504 8.45 -27.54 -5.41
CA VAL A 504 7.30 -26.65 -5.24
C VAL A 504 6.01 -27.43 -5.45
N VAL A 505 5.04 -27.25 -4.55
CA VAL A 505 3.63 -27.55 -4.81
C VAL A 505 3.04 -26.33 -5.51
N LEU A 506 2.63 -26.49 -6.77
CA LEU A 506 2.11 -25.39 -7.58
C LEU A 506 0.59 -25.32 -7.40
N ALA A 507 0.14 -24.64 -6.35
CA ALA A 507 -1.28 -24.46 -6.11
C ALA A 507 -1.85 -23.41 -7.06
N GLU A 508 -2.88 -23.78 -7.82
CA GLU A 508 -3.61 -22.90 -8.75
C GLU A 508 -5.11 -23.16 -8.60
N PHE A 509 -5.88 -22.10 -8.40
CA PHE A 509 -7.30 -22.20 -8.04
C PHE A 509 -8.07 -20.93 -8.40
N GLY A 510 -9.38 -21.02 -8.58
CA GLY A 510 -10.30 -19.90 -8.81
C GLY A 510 -11.26 -19.67 -7.65
N TYR A 511 -12.37 -18.97 -7.91
CA TYR A 511 -13.45 -18.81 -6.93
C TYR A 511 -13.96 -20.15 -6.39
N GLY A 512 -14.41 -20.15 -5.13
CA GLY A 512 -14.83 -21.35 -4.39
C GLY A 512 -13.75 -22.45 -4.25
N GLY A 513 -12.46 -22.15 -4.45
CA GLY A 513 -11.39 -23.14 -4.33
C GLY A 513 -11.29 -24.12 -5.52
N LYS A 514 -11.99 -23.84 -6.62
CA LYS A 514 -11.94 -24.66 -7.85
C LYS A 514 -10.50 -24.76 -8.36
N LEU A 515 -9.99 -25.98 -8.55
CA LEU A 515 -8.63 -26.18 -9.08
C LEU A 515 -8.53 -25.71 -10.55
N LEU A 516 -7.52 -24.90 -10.85
CA LEU A 516 -7.26 -24.36 -12.18
C LEU A 516 -5.78 -24.56 -12.59
N PRO A 517 -5.29 -25.81 -12.65
CA PRO A 517 -3.89 -26.06 -13.00
C PRO A 517 -3.60 -25.63 -14.44
N THR A 518 -2.48 -24.91 -14.63
CA THR A 518 -2.03 -24.47 -15.95
C THR A 518 -1.46 -25.64 -16.77
N PHE A 519 -0.85 -26.62 -16.10
CA PHE A 519 -0.23 -27.78 -16.74
C PHE A 519 -1.09 -29.04 -16.54
N PRO A 520 -1.06 -30.00 -17.48
CA PRO A 520 -1.76 -31.28 -17.35
C PRO A 520 -1.01 -32.23 -16.40
N LEU A 521 -0.68 -31.74 -15.21
CA LEU A 521 0.01 -32.46 -14.14
C LEU A 521 -0.80 -32.30 -12.87
N ASP A 522 -0.77 -33.32 -12.00
CA ASP A 522 -1.36 -33.21 -10.67
C ASP A 522 -0.69 -32.04 -9.90
N PRO A 523 -1.45 -30.98 -9.56
CA PRO A 523 -0.91 -29.78 -8.92
C PRO A 523 -0.56 -30.00 -7.45
N THR A 524 -1.06 -31.08 -6.83
CA THR A 524 -0.83 -31.40 -5.41
C THR A 524 0.57 -32.01 -5.17
N VAL A 525 1.21 -32.50 -6.22
CA VAL A 525 2.50 -33.18 -6.14
C VAL A 525 3.65 -32.15 -6.13
N PRO A 526 4.56 -32.20 -5.14
CA PRO A 526 5.73 -31.32 -5.12
C PRO A 526 6.73 -31.69 -6.23
N ARG A 527 7.10 -30.73 -7.09
CA ARG A 527 7.92 -30.98 -8.28
C ARG A 527 9.14 -30.07 -8.39
N ARG A 528 10.23 -30.64 -8.92
CA ARG A 528 11.44 -29.89 -9.30
C ARG A 528 11.23 -28.98 -10.49
N LEU A 529 10.40 -29.38 -11.45
CA LEU A 529 10.02 -28.52 -12.57
C LEU A 529 9.33 -27.23 -12.09
N ALA A 530 8.43 -27.34 -11.10
CA ALA A 530 7.77 -26.17 -10.51
C ALA A 530 8.75 -25.28 -9.72
N TRP A 531 9.78 -25.88 -9.11
CA TRP A 531 10.90 -25.13 -8.52
C TRP A 531 11.71 -24.37 -9.57
N ASP A 532 12.11 -25.02 -10.66
CA ASP A 532 12.85 -24.38 -11.75
C ASP A 532 12.02 -23.26 -12.39
N LEU A 533 10.71 -23.47 -12.58
CA LEU A 533 9.78 -22.42 -13.02
C LEU A 533 9.83 -21.21 -12.06
N LYS A 534 9.69 -21.43 -10.75
CA LYS A 534 9.70 -20.36 -9.75
C LYS A 534 11.03 -19.59 -9.70
N VAL A 535 12.15 -20.31 -9.67
CA VAL A 535 13.48 -19.74 -9.39
C VAL A 535 14.15 -19.17 -10.64
N LYS A 536 13.96 -19.80 -11.80
CA LYS A 536 14.63 -19.41 -13.05
C LYS A 536 13.75 -18.57 -13.95
N MET A 537 12.48 -18.93 -14.09
CA MET A 537 11.61 -18.35 -15.13
C MET A 537 10.70 -17.23 -14.62
N MET A 538 10.10 -17.36 -13.42
CA MET A 538 9.09 -16.41 -12.93
C MET A 538 9.58 -14.95 -12.83
N PRO A 539 10.82 -14.63 -12.43
CA PRO A 539 11.31 -13.25 -12.47
C PRO A 539 11.31 -12.64 -13.88
N THR A 540 11.71 -13.41 -14.90
CA THR A 540 11.66 -12.99 -16.31
C THR A 540 10.21 -12.90 -16.80
N ILE A 541 9.36 -13.87 -16.46
CA ILE A 541 7.92 -13.82 -16.77
C ILE A 541 7.28 -12.58 -16.13
N TYR A 542 7.71 -12.19 -14.94
CA TYR A 542 7.23 -10.99 -14.28
C TYR A 542 7.68 -9.73 -15.05
N PHE A 543 8.98 -9.43 -15.04
CA PHE A 543 9.46 -8.15 -15.54
C PHE A 543 9.42 -8.02 -17.07
N ASP A 544 9.74 -9.09 -17.80
CA ASP A 544 9.99 -9.02 -19.24
C ASP A 544 8.80 -9.55 -20.07
N MET A 545 7.79 -10.13 -19.40
CA MET A 545 6.53 -10.54 -20.03
C MET A 545 5.30 -9.82 -19.46
N MET A 546 4.99 -10.03 -18.18
CA MET A 546 3.78 -9.51 -17.54
C MET A 546 3.75 -7.97 -17.55
N LEU A 547 4.83 -7.31 -17.13
CA LEU A 547 4.92 -5.84 -17.16
C LEU A 547 5.07 -5.26 -18.59
N ARG A 548 5.13 -6.12 -19.61
CA ARG A 548 5.26 -5.77 -21.03
C ARG A 548 4.03 -6.20 -21.85
N GLY A 549 2.91 -6.54 -21.21
CA GLY A 549 1.67 -6.91 -21.89
C GLY A 549 1.74 -8.25 -22.63
N ARG A 550 2.73 -9.12 -22.33
CA ARG A 550 2.84 -10.46 -22.93
C ARG A 550 1.95 -11.46 -22.17
N GLU A 551 0.68 -11.47 -22.52
CA GLU A 551 -0.42 -12.23 -21.89
C GLU A 551 -0.48 -13.73 -22.28
N TRP A 552 0.65 -14.40 -22.42
CA TRP A 552 0.66 -15.84 -22.73
C TRP A 552 -0.07 -16.62 -21.62
N LEU A 553 -0.99 -17.51 -21.94
CA LEU A 553 -1.81 -18.23 -20.94
C LEU A 553 -2.60 -17.29 -19.99
N ALA A 554 -2.85 -16.03 -20.36
CA ALA A 554 -3.58 -15.06 -19.53
C ALA A 554 -4.74 -14.38 -20.26
N LYS A 555 -5.13 -14.87 -21.45
CA LYS A 555 -6.25 -14.29 -22.18
C LYS A 555 -7.54 -14.39 -21.36
N PRO A 556 -8.34 -13.31 -21.29
CA PRO A 556 -9.57 -13.31 -20.53
C PRO A 556 -10.66 -14.06 -21.31
N VAL A 557 -11.60 -14.66 -20.57
CA VAL A 557 -12.85 -15.15 -21.16
C VAL A 557 -13.72 -13.95 -21.50
N ARG A 558 -14.30 -13.94 -22.70
CA ARG A 558 -15.18 -12.86 -23.16
C ARG A 558 -16.58 -13.40 -23.43
N LEU A 559 -17.58 -12.76 -22.86
CA LEU A 559 -18.99 -13.04 -23.16
C LEU A 559 -19.43 -12.31 -24.44
N PRO A 560 -20.42 -12.87 -25.16
CA PRO A 560 -21.04 -12.16 -26.28
C PRO A 560 -21.95 -11.00 -25.82
N HIS A 561 -22.37 -11.00 -24.55
CA HIS A 561 -23.24 -10.02 -23.90
C HIS A 561 -22.60 -9.47 -22.60
N GLU A 562 -23.18 -8.43 -22.01
CA GLU A 562 -22.77 -7.94 -20.68
C GLU A 562 -23.18 -8.94 -19.58
N PRO A 563 -22.30 -9.24 -18.61
CA PRO A 563 -22.62 -10.17 -17.53
C PRO A 563 -23.72 -9.60 -16.63
N VAL A 564 -24.57 -10.50 -16.11
CA VAL A 564 -25.52 -10.19 -15.04
C VAL A 564 -24.75 -10.17 -13.71
N ALA A 565 -25.15 -9.33 -12.76
CA ALA A 565 -24.57 -9.36 -11.42
C ALA A 565 -24.78 -10.75 -10.78
N VAL A 566 -23.70 -11.40 -10.38
CA VAL A 566 -23.69 -12.67 -9.65
C VAL A 566 -23.06 -12.43 -8.28
N GLU A 567 -23.40 -13.22 -7.27
CA GLU A 567 -22.64 -13.30 -6.01
C GLU A 567 -21.67 -14.49 -6.10
N ALA A 568 -20.37 -14.27 -5.94
CA ALA A 568 -19.39 -15.36 -5.92
C ALA A 568 -19.04 -15.80 -4.50
N PRO A 569 -18.96 -17.12 -4.25
CA PRO A 569 -18.33 -17.63 -3.05
C PRO A 569 -16.81 -17.36 -3.08
N ALA A 570 -16.25 -16.98 -1.94
CA ALA A 570 -14.83 -16.66 -1.84
C ALA A 570 -13.93 -17.83 -2.26
N ALA A 571 -12.84 -17.53 -2.98
CA ALA A 571 -11.84 -18.53 -3.38
C ALA A 571 -11.16 -19.20 -2.18
N CYS A 572 -11.18 -18.53 -1.03
CA CYS A 572 -10.68 -19.03 0.24
C CYS A 572 -11.64 -18.56 1.34
N ASP A 573 -12.63 -19.39 1.67
CA ASP A 573 -13.46 -19.19 2.86
C ASP A 573 -12.76 -19.82 4.06
N PHE A 574 -12.03 -19.00 4.82
CA PHE A 574 -11.36 -19.45 6.05
C PHE A 574 -12.30 -19.46 7.27
N GLY A 575 -13.57 -19.05 7.10
CA GLY A 575 -14.55 -18.89 8.19
C GLY A 575 -15.54 -20.05 8.30
N LYS A 576 -15.71 -20.88 7.26
CA LYS A 576 -16.71 -21.96 7.24
C LYS A 576 -16.12 -23.35 7.07
N GLU A 577 -15.52 -23.88 8.13
CA GLU A 577 -15.62 -25.31 8.46
C GLU A 577 -15.80 -25.46 9.99
N GLN A 578 -16.87 -24.83 10.52
CA GLN A 578 -17.56 -25.43 11.65
C GLN A 578 -18.46 -26.53 11.08
N ALA A 579 -18.24 -27.77 11.53
CA ALA A 579 -18.95 -29.00 11.21
C ALA A 579 -18.54 -29.74 9.91
N LYS A 580 -17.51 -30.59 10.02
CA LYS A 580 -17.68 -32.05 9.85
C LYS A 580 -16.55 -32.84 10.50
#